data_AF-A0A431C718-F1
#
_entry.id   AF-A0A431C718-F1
#
_cell.length_a   1.000
_cell.length_b   1.000
_cell.length_c   1.000
_cell.angle_alpha   90.00
_cell.angle_beta   90.00
_cell.angle_gamma   90.00
#
_symmetry.space_group_name_H-M   'P 1'
#
loop_
_entity.id
_entity.type
_entity.pdbx_description
1 polymer ?
#
loop_
_entity_poly.entity_id
_entity_poly.type
_entity_poly.pdbx_seq_one_letter_code
_entity_poly.pdbx_strand_id
1 'polypeptide(L)'
;MKILKILYICWIIFFIFAWIISPLIGHNPDRFKEFLIVIGWIILPPIVNNLWLFLITRIKKYLIRFFLLLLYCPSAILLYLIFD
;
A
#
# COMPACT_ATOMS: atom_id res chain seq x y z
N MET A 1 -22.28 8.95 -1.63
CA MET A 1 -21.19 9.64 -0.89
C MET A 1 -21.04 9.16 0.56
N LYS A 2 -22.10 9.02 1.38
CA LYS A 2 -22.02 8.58 2.80
C LYS A 2 -21.40 7.19 2.99
N ILE A 3 -21.90 6.18 2.28
CA ILE A 3 -21.41 4.79 2.33
C ILE A 3 -19.92 4.70 1.95
N LEU A 4 -19.52 5.50 0.97
CA LEU A 4 -18.14 5.57 0.48
C LEU A 4 -17.17 6.17 1.51
N LYS A 5 -17.60 7.20 2.24
CA LYS A 5 -16.83 7.75 3.37
C LYS A 5 -16.66 6.72 4.48
N ILE A 6 -17.69 5.94 4.78
CA ILE A 6 -17.65 4.88 5.80
C ILE A 6 -16.66 3.80 5.39
N LEU A 7 -16.75 3.30 4.15
CA LEU A 7 -15.79 2.34 3.59
C LEU A 7 -14.35 2.84 3.64
N TYR A 8 -14.11 4.11 3.32
CA TYR A 8 -12.78 4.72 3.40
C TYR A 8 -12.23 4.81 4.84
N ILE A 9 -13.09 5.17 5.80
CA ILE A 9 -12.70 5.21 7.22
C ILE A 9 -12.42 3.79 7.73
N CYS A 10 -13.29 2.82 7.42
CA CYS A 10 -13.06 1.41 7.74
C CYS A 10 -11.76 0.89 7.09
N TRP A 11 -11.46 1.33 5.86
CA TRP A 11 -10.21 0.99 5.17
C TRP A 11 -8.99 1.54 5.92
N ILE A 12 -8.99 2.83 6.27
CA ILE A 12 -7.90 3.42 7.06
C ILE A 12 -7.70 2.68 8.38
N ILE A 13 -8.79 2.39 9.10
CA ILE A 13 -8.74 1.68 10.39
C ILE A 13 -8.15 0.28 10.22
N PHE A 14 -8.58 -0.47 9.19
CA PHE A 14 -8.06 -1.80 8.90
C PHE A 14 -6.54 -1.78 8.65
N PHE A 15 -6.06 -0.77 7.92
CA PHE A 15 -4.62 -0.61 7.68
C PHE A 15 -3.86 -0.19 8.94
N ILE A 16 -4.40 0.68 9.78
CA ILE A 16 -3.76 1.00 11.06
C ILE A 16 -3.61 -0.26 11.92
N PHE A 17 -4.66 -1.08 12.00
CA PHE A 17 -4.61 -2.32 12.78
C PHE A 17 -3.57 -3.30 12.29
N ALA A 18 -3.52 -3.59 10.99
CA ALA A 18 -2.57 -4.59 10.53
C ALA A 18 -1.13 -4.04 10.33
N TRP A 19 -0.93 -2.71 10.39
CA TRP A 19 0.38 -2.11 10.69
C TRP A 19 0.83 -2.42 12.12
N ILE A 20 -0.05 -2.26 13.11
CA ILE A 20 0.26 -2.54 14.53
C ILE A 20 0.57 -4.02 14.75
N ILE A 21 -0.10 -4.91 14.02
CA ILE A 21 0.10 -6.36 14.13
C ILE A 21 1.33 -6.85 13.34
N SER A 22 1.79 -6.08 12.34
CA SER A 22 2.93 -6.47 11.48
C SER A 22 4.21 -6.81 12.26
N PRO A 23 4.68 -6.01 13.24
CA PRO A 23 5.83 -6.37 14.07
C PRO A 23 5.61 -7.61 14.93
N LEU A 24 4.36 -7.89 15.33
CA LEU A 24 4.01 -9.06 16.13
C LEU A 24 4.16 -10.38 15.36
N ILE A 25 4.11 -10.30 14.03
CA ILE A 25 4.29 -11.42 13.10
C ILE A 25 5.78 -11.50 12.63
N GLY A 26 6.54 -10.41 12.79
CA GLY A 26 7.93 -10.22 12.33
C GLY A 26 9.03 -10.78 13.24
N HIS A 27 8.84 -11.99 13.78
CA HIS A 27 9.96 -12.82 14.25
C HIS A 27 10.23 -13.93 13.24
N ASN A 28 10.35 -13.56 11.96
CA ASN A 28 10.53 -14.54 10.89
C ASN A 28 11.98 -14.47 10.38
N PRO A 29 12.72 -15.58 10.32
CA PRO A 29 14.11 -15.57 9.84
C PRO A 29 14.25 -15.18 8.36
N ASP A 30 13.13 -15.10 7.63
CA ASP A 30 13.08 -14.75 6.22
C ASP A 30 12.89 -13.22 6.02
N ARG A 31 14.03 -12.54 5.97
CA ARG A 31 14.16 -11.07 5.86
C ARG A 31 13.50 -10.51 4.59
N PHE A 32 13.45 -11.30 3.51
CA PHE A 32 12.79 -10.92 2.25
C PHE A 32 11.26 -10.84 2.42
N LYS A 33 10.68 -11.78 3.18
CA LYS A 33 9.24 -11.77 3.46
C LYS A 33 8.84 -10.57 4.32
N GLU A 34 9.65 -10.20 5.31
CA GLU A 34 9.44 -9.00 6.11
C GLU A 34 9.52 -7.73 5.25
N PHE A 35 10.50 -7.65 4.36
CA PHE A 35 10.62 -6.56 3.39
C PHE A 35 9.37 -6.42 2.52
N LEU A 36 8.88 -7.51 1.91
CA LEU A 36 7.66 -7.49 1.08
C LEU A 36 6.42 -7.06 1.87
N ILE A 37 6.30 -7.52 3.11
CA ILE A 37 5.20 -7.12 4.01
C ILE A 37 5.28 -5.60 4.23
N VAL A 38 6.41 -5.08 4.70
CA VAL A 38 6.57 -3.64 5.00
C VAL A 38 6.33 -2.77 3.76
N ILE A 39 6.86 -3.15 2.61
CA ILE A 39 6.65 -2.44 1.34
C ILE A 39 5.17 -2.46 0.94
N GLY A 40 4.53 -3.63 0.99
CA GLY A 40 3.10 -3.77 0.73
C GLY A 40 2.28 -2.87 1.65
N TRP A 41 2.61 -2.85 2.94
CA TRP A 41 1.97 -2.03 3.96
C TRP A 41 2.04 -0.52 3.67
N ILE A 42 3.20 -0.03 3.20
CA ILE A 42 3.41 1.39 2.90
C ILE A 42 2.66 1.82 1.62
N ILE A 43 2.64 0.97 0.60
CA ILE A 43 2.19 1.33 -0.75
C ILE A 43 0.70 1.04 -0.98
N LEU A 44 0.15 0.03 -0.31
CA LEU A 44 -1.24 -0.40 -0.54
C LEU A 44 -2.27 0.70 -0.20
N PRO A 45 -2.16 1.47 0.91
CA PRO A 45 -3.07 2.58 1.18
C PRO A 45 -3.08 3.67 0.09
N PRO A 46 -1.93 4.23 -0.36
CA PRO A 46 -1.93 5.23 -1.42
C PRO A 46 -2.35 4.67 -2.78
N ILE A 47 -2.07 3.39 -3.10
CA ILE A 47 -2.59 2.75 -4.33
C ILE A 47 -4.12 2.78 -4.33
N VAL A 48 -4.73 2.27 -3.26
CA VAL A 48 -6.19 2.18 -3.19
C VAL A 48 -6.82 3.57 -3.18
N ASN A 49 -6.25 4.52 -2.44
CA ASN A 49 -6.76 5.90 -2.41
C ASN A 49 -6.70 6.60 -3.78
N ASN A 50 -5.60 6.45 -4.53
CA ASN A 50 -5.50 7.08 -5.85
C ASN A 50 -6.44 6.43 -6.87
N LEU A 51 -6.57 5.09 -6.86
CA LEU A 51 -7.54 4.40 -7.72
C LEU A 51 -8.97 4.84 -7.39
N TRP A 52 -9.28 4.92 -6.11
CA TRP A 52 -10.57 5.36 -5.59
C TRP A 52 -10.92 6.79 -6.03
N LEU A 53 -10.00 7.73 -5.80
CA LEU A 53 -10.16 9.13 -6.20
C LEU A 53 -10.32 9.28 -7.71
N PHE A 54 -9.60 8.47 -8.50
CA PHE A 54 -9.80 8.43 -9.95
C PHE A 54 -11.21 7.98 -10.32
N LEU A 55 -11.75 6.93 -9.69
CA LEU A 55 -13.10 6.42 -10.00
C LEU A 55 -14.20 7.43 -9.70
N ILE A 56 -14.06 8.22 -8.63
CA ILE A 56 -15.03 9.28 -8.28
C ILE A 56 -14.86 10.52 -9.16
N THR A 57 -13.65 11.04 -9.26
CA THR A 57 -13.41 12.37 -9.84
C THR A 57 -13.14 12.33 -11.35
N ARG A 58 -12.76 11.16 -11.88
CA ARG A 58 -12.26 10.96 -13.26
C ARG A 58 -11.05 11.82 -13.63
N ILE A 59 -10.36 12.40 -12.65
CA ILE A 59 -9.17 13.23 -12.87
C ILE A 59 -7.95 12.34 -13.14
N LYS A 60 -7.36 12.48 -14.34
CA LYS A 60 -6.21 11.66 -14.81
C LYS A 60 -5.00 11.67 -13.88
N LYS A 61 -4.78 12.75 -13.12
CA LYS A 61 -3.67 12.85 -12.14
C LYS A 61 -3.65 11.68 -11.14
N TYR A 62 -4.81 11.23 -10.68
CA TYR A 62 -4.89 10.11 -9.73
C TYR A 62 -4.56 8.78 -10.39
N LEU A 63 -4.95 8.58 -11.65
CA LEU A 63 -4.58 7.39 -12.42
C LEU A 63 -3.06 7.32 -12.67
N ILE A 64 -2.44 8.44 -13.02
CA ILE A 64 -0.97 8.52 -13.21
C ILE A 64 -0.24 8.16 -11.90
N ARG A 65 -0.67 8.74 -10.77
CA ARG A 65 -0.11 8.43 -9.45
C ARG A 65 -0.28 6.97 -9.06
N PHE A 66 -1.43 6.37 -9.38
CA PHE A 66 -1.68 4.95 -9.18
C PHE A 66 -0.64 4.09 -9.92
N PHE A 67 -0.41 4.36 -11.22
CA PHE A 67 0.59 3.62 -12.00
C PHE A 67 2.03 3.83 -11.48
N LEU A 68 2.38 5.05 -11.05
CA LEU A 68 3.68 5.31 -10.43
C LEU A 68 3.90 4.50 -9.15
N LEU A 69 2.88 4.41 -8.30
CA LEU A 69 2.93 3.59 -7.08
C LEU A 69 3.02 2.10 -7.39
N LEU A 70 2.35 1.64 -8.45
CA LEU A 70 2.45 0.26 -8.93
C LEU A 70 3.85 -0.07 -9.43
N LEU A 71 4.53 0.89 -10.07
CA LEU A 71 5.92 0.78 -10.51
C LEU A 71 6.93 0.82 -9.35
N TYR A 72 6.54 1.37 -8.20
CA TYR A 72 7.42 1.44 -7.03
C TYR A 72 7.71 0.04 -6.48
N CYS A 73 6.72 -0.86 -6.41
CA CYS A 73 6.91 -2.23 -5.92
C CYS A 73 8.05 -2.99 -6.64
N PRO A 74 8.04 -3.14 -7.98
CA PRO A 74 9.12 -3.84 -8.67
C PRO A 74 10.46 -3.11 -8.55
N SER A 75 10.46 -1.77 -8.51
CA SER A 75 11.70 -0.99 -8.31
C SER A 75 12.31 -1.23 -6.94
N ALA A 76 11.49 -1.29 -5.89
CA ALA A 76 11.97 -1.53 -4.54
C ALA A 76 12.48 -2.97 -4.35
N ILE A 77 11.81 -3.96 -4.97
CA ILE A 77 12.31 -5.35 -5.01
C ILE A 77 13.65 -5.43 -5.72
N LEU A 78 13.81 -4.74 -6.86
CA LEU A 78 15.09 -4.70 -7.58
C LEU A 78 16.20 -4.11 -6.72
N LEU A 79 15.93 -2.99 -6.02
CA LEU A 79 16.89 -2.38 -5.11
C LEU A 79 17.27 -3.33 -3.97
N TYR A 80 16.31 -4.01 -3.36
CA TYR A 80 16.58 -5.01 -2.32
C TYR A 80 17.56 -6.09 -2.82
N LEU A 81 17.31 -6.65 -4.01
CA LEU A 81 18.17 -7.69 -4.60
C LEU A 81 19.59 -7.23 -4.97
N ILE A 82 19.82 -5.92 -5.13
CA ILE A 82 21.14 -5.36 -5.43
C ILE A 82 21.95 -5.13 -4.16
N PHE A 83 21.29 -4.81 -3.04
CA PHE A 83 21.93 -4.37 -1.80
C PHE A 83 21.98 -5.44 -0.69
N ASP A 84 21.21 -6.53 -0.81
CA ASP A 84 21.27 -7.72 0.05
C ASP A 84 22.16 -8.80 -0.59
#